data_AF-A0A2N2V6A5-F1
#
_entry.id   AF-A0A2N2V6A5-F1
#
_cell.length_a   1.000
_cell.length_b   1.000
_cell.length_c   1.000
_cell.angle_alpha   90.00
_cell.angle_beta   90.00
_cell.angle_gamma   90.00
#
_symmetry.space_group_name_H-M   'P 1'
#
loop_
_entity.id
_entity.type
_entity.pdbx_description
1 polymer ?
#
loop_
_entity_poly.entity_id
_entity_poly.type
_entity_poly.pdbx_seq_one_letter_code
_entity_poly.pdbx_strand_id
1 'polypeptide(L)' 'MLITHDFTEAVALAIRILLIEDGQISLDQAVSFSRPRERGSARFAALEEFVLNKVLRHPAAEILAPAKPPHFNQWRWAA' A
#
# COMPACT_ATOMS: atom_id res chain seq x y z
N MET A 1 -13.53 0.32 -9.10
CA MET A 1 -12.09 0.50 -8.86
C MET A 1 -11.40 -0.75 -9.36
N LEU A 2 -10.48 -0.63 -10.33
CA LEU A 2 -9.77 -1.77 -10.92
C LEU A 2 -8.59 -2.11 -9.99
N ILE A 3 -8.71 -3.24 -9.32
CA ILE A 3 -7.60 -3.87 -8.59
C ILE A 3 -7.05 -4.89 -9.57
N THR A 4 -5.84 -4.69 -10.05
CA THR A 4 -5.16 -5.77 -10.76
C THR A 4 -4.84 -6.87 -9.75
N HIS A 5 -4.92 -8.11 -10.19
CA HIS A 5 -5.06 -9.30 -9.33
C HIS A 5 -3.85 -9.63 -8.43
N ASP A 6 -2.87 -8.73 -8.31
CA ASP A 6 -1.59 -8.99 -7.64
C ASP A 6 -0.96 -7.69 -7.11
N PHE A 7 -0.46 -7.77 -5.87
CA PHE A 7 0.33 -6.76 -5.16
C PHE A 7 1.54 -6.26 -5.97
N THR A 8 2.22 -7.15 -6.68
CA THR A 8 3.40 -6.86 -7.50
C THR A 8 3.10 -5.76 -8.54
N GLU A 9 1.95 -5.86 -9.19
CA GLU A 9 1.53 -4.92 -10.23
C GLU A 9 1.17 -3.55 -9.64
N ALA A 10 0.55 -3.54 -8.46
CA ALA A 10 0.22 -2.30 -7.75
C ALA A 10 1.49 -1.53 -7.38
N VAL A 11 2.51 -2.18 -6.82
CA VAL A 11 3.80 -1.55 -6.51
C VAL A 11 4.49 -1.06 -7.80
N ALA A 12 4.36 -1.81 -8.90
CA ALA A 12 5.03 -1.49 -10.16
C ALA A 12 4.49 -0.21 -10.79
N LEU A 13 3.19 0.03 -10.67
CA LEU A 13 2.53 1.22 -11.20
C LEU A 13 2.52 2.40 -10.22
N ALA A 14 2.65 2.15 -8.91
CA ALA A 14 2.48 3.17 -7.88
C ALA A 14 3.55 4.27 -7.93
N ILE A 15 3.13 5.52 -7.81
CA ILE A 15 4.03 6.67 -7.57
C ILE A 15 4.20 6.89 -6.05
N ARG A 16 3.24 6.41 -5.26
CA ARG A 16 3.21 6.47 -3.80
C ARG A 16 2.36 5.32 -3.29
N ILE A 17 2.74 4.76 -2.15
CA ILE A 17 2.06 3.66 -1.48
C ILE A 17 1.58 4.20 -0.14
N LEU A 18 0.29 4.09 0.11
CA LEU A 18 -0.34 4.44 1.37
C LEU A 18 -0.93 3.16 1.98
N LEU A 19 -0.53 2.85 3.20
CA LEU A 19 -1.20 1.83 4.02
C LEU A 19 -2.13 2.55 4.99
N ILE A 20 -3.36 2.08 5.07
CA ILE A 20 -4.40 2.70 5.89
C ILE A 20 -4.93 1.64 6.83
N GLU A 21 -4.90 1.96 8.12
CA GLU A 21 -5.27 1.09 9.23
C GLU A 21 -6.09 1.93 10.22
N ASP A 22 -7.24 1.42 10.66
CA ASP A 22 -8.14 2.13 11.60
C ASP A 22 -8.47 3.57 11.21
N GLY A 23 -8.54 3.85 9.91
CA GLY A 23 -8.80 5.19 9.36
C GLY A 23 -7.62 6.16 9.45
N GLN A 24 -6.42 5.68 9.79
CA GLN A 24 -5.16 6.43 9.83
C GLN A 24 -4.18 5.91 8.79
N ILE A 25 -3.25 6.76 8.35
CA ILE A 25 -2.17 6.34 7.43
C ILE A 25 -1.06 5.72 8.27
N SER A 26 -0.89 4.40 8.19
CA SER A 26 0.16 3.64 8.89
C SER A 26 1.47 3.56 8.11
N LEU A 27 1.40 3.72 6.77
CA LEU A 27 2.56 3.85 5.89
C LEU A 27 2.31 4.91 4.84
N ASP A 28 3.32 5.75 4.63
CA ASP A 28 3.39 6.72 3.54
C ASP A 28 4.74 6.62 2.84
N GLN A 29 4.77 5.88 1.72
CA GLN A 29 6.00 5.56 1.02
C GLN A 29 5.96 6.12 -0.41
N ALA A 30 6.78 7.13 -0.69
CA ALA A 30 7.01 7.61 -2.05
C ALA A 30 7.82 6.60 -2.86
N VAL A 31 7.43 6.37 -4.12
CA VAL A 31 8.08 5.41 -5.04
C VAL A 31 8.79 6.18 -6.15
N SER A 32 9.97 6.71 -5.83
CA SER A 32 10.77 7.57 -6.72
C SER A 32 11.74 6.77 -7.60
N PHE A 33 11.26 5.72 -8.28
CA PHE A 33 12.07 4.99 -9.26
C PHE A 33 11.97 5.63 -10.65
N SER A 34 13.10 5.85 -11.31
CA SER A 34 13.17 6.26 -12.71
C SER A 34 12.50 5.21 -13.60
N ARG A 35 11.67 5.66 -14.56
CA ARG A 35 11.10 4.77 -15.58
C ARG A 35 12.17 4.46 -16.64
N PRO A 36 12.18 3.25 -17.24
CA PRO A 36 11.27 2.11 -17.05
C PRO A 36 11.59 1.29 -15.80
N ARG A 37 10.56 0.82 -15.09
CA ARG A 37 10.72 -0.04 -13.91
C ARG A 37 10.84 -1.48 -14.36
N GLU A 38 12.05 -2.02 -14.35
CA GLU A 38 12.28 -3.44 -14.62
C GLU A 38 11.86 -4.26 -13.42
N ARG A 39 11.01 -5.27 -13.63
CA ARG A 39 10.51 -6.17 -12.58
C ARG A 39 11.63 -6.91 -11.83
N GLY A 40 12.83 -7.01 -12.42
CA GLY A 40 14.02 -7.64 -11.82
C GLY A 40 14.93 -6.70 -11.03
N SER A 41 14.56 -5.43 -10.84
CA SER A 41 15.40 -4.50 -10.08
C SER A 41 15.43 -4.87 -8.60
N ALA A 42 16.62 -5.10 -8.04
CA ALA A 42 16.81 -5.39 -6.62
C ALA A 42 16.20 -4.33 -5.70
N ARG A 43 16.20 -3.06 -6.14
CA ARG A 43 15.61 -1.94 -5.39
C ARG A 43 14.08 -1.99 -5.36
N PHE A 44 13.47 -2.54 -6.42
CA PHE A 44 12.03 -2.74 -6.50
C PHE A 44 11.59 -3.93 -5.64
N ALA A 45 12.32 -5.05 -5.72
CA ALA A 45 12.09 -6.21 -4.85
C ALA A 45 12.19 -5.85 -3.35
N ALA A 46 13.16 -5.01 -2.96
CA ALA A 46 13.29 -4.54 -1.59
C ALA A 46 12.10 -3.69 -1.12
N LEU A 47 11.53 -2.86 -2.01
CA LEU A 47 10.33 -2.09 -1.70
C LEU A 47 9.11 -3.01 -1.54
N GLU A 48 8.97 -3.98 -2.44
CA GLU A 48 7.90 -4.96 -2.41
C GLU A 48 7.93 -5.76 -1.10
N GLU A 49 9.09 -6.30 -0.73
CA GLU A 49 9.30 -7.02 0.52
C GLU A 49 9.01 -6.15 1.75
N PHE A 50 9.44 -4.88 1.73
CA PHE A 50 9.17 -3.94 2.83
C PHE A 50 7.67 -3.70 3.04
N VAL A 51 6.93 -3.43 1.96
CA VAL A 51 5.50 -3.18 2.03
C VAL A 51 4.75 -4.47 2.39
N LEU A 52 5.14 -5.61 1.82
CA LEU A 52 4.54 -6.91 2.13
C LEU A 52 4.73 -7.27 3.61
N ASN A 53 5.94 -7.07 4.16
CA ASN A 53 6.21 -7.27 5.58
C ASN A 53 5.35 -6.38 6.48
N LYS A 54 5.03 -5.16 6.06
CA LYS A 54 4.11 -4.28 6.80
C LYS A 54 2.69 -4.82 6.78
N VAL A 55 2.20 -5.20 5.60
CA VAL A 55 0.85 -5.80 5.45
C VAL A 55 0.74 -7.10 6.25
N LEU A 56 1.75 -7.98 6.21
CA LEU A 56 1.76 -9.30 6.86
C LEU A 56 2.03 -9.29 8.36
N ARG A 57 2.56 -8.20 8.93
CA ARG A 57 2.68 -8.05 10.40
C ARG A 57 1.35 -7.68 11.05
N HIS A 58 0.38 -7.19 10.28
CA HIS A 58 -0.90 -6.73 10.78
C HIS A 58 -2.15 -7.61 10.55
N PRO A 59 -2.15 -8.77 9.84
CA PRO A 59 -3.34 -9.59 9.71
C PRO A 59 -3.71 -10.30 11.03
N ALA A 60 -2.77 -10.37 11.98
CA ALA A 60 -3.00 -10.95 13.31
C ALA A 60 -3.61 -9.95 14.32
N ALA A 61 -3.42 -8.63 14.12
CA ALA A 61 -3.87 -7.62 15.07
C ALA A 61 -5.37 -7.27 14.91
N GLU A 62 -5.89 -7.38 13.69
CA GLU A 62 -7.29 -7.06 13.36
C GLU A 62 -8.28 -8.14 13.84
N ILE A 63 -7.81 -9.36 14.14
CA ILE A 63 -8.66 -10.46 14.64
C ILE A 63 -9.20 -10.17 16.05
N LEU A 64 -8.58 -9.26 16.81
CA LEU A 64 -8.91 -9.03 18.24
C LEU A 64 -9.58 -7.67 18.55
N ALA A 65 -9.68 -6.73 17.61
CA ALA A 65 -10.19 -5.39 17.88
C ALA A 65 -11.55 -5.13 17.18
N PRO A 66 -12.58 -4.59 17.86
CA PRO A 66 -13.79 -4.13 17.19
C PRO A 66 -13.46 -2.87 16.37
N ALA A 67 -13.33 -3.03 15.05
CA ALA A 67 -13.02 -1.95 14.12
C ALA A 67 -14.15 -0.88 14.12
N LYS A 68 -13.78 0.37 14.39
CA LYS A 68 -14.66 1.53 14.17
C LYS A 68 -14.61 1.88 12.68
N PRO A 69 -15.72 1.78 11.91
CA PRO A 69 -15.66 2.01 10.48
C PRO A 69 -15.32 3.48 10.19
N PRO A 70 -14.27 3.78 9.40
CA PRO A 70 -14.03 5.13 8.95
C PRO A 70 -15.12 5.55 7.95
N HIS A 71 -15.64 6.77 8.10
CA HIS A 71 -16.51 7.37 7.10
C HIS A 71 -15.67 7.82 5.90
N PHE A 72 -15.80 7.11 4.78
CA PHE A 72 -15.12 7.37 3.51
C PHE A 72 -15.40 8.77 2.91
N ASN A 73 -16.44 9.48 3.39
CA ASN A 73 -16.88 10.77 2.86
C ASN A 73 -15.97 11.98 3.16
N GLN A 74 -14.87 11.81 3.90
CA GLN A 74 -13.96 12.92 4.21
C GLN A 74 -12.86 13.11 3.16
N TRP A 75 -12.79 12.23 2.17
CA TRP A 75 -11.70 12.22 1.20
C TRP A 75 -12.09 13.09 0.00
N ARG A 76 -11.61 14.35 0.01
CA ARG A 76 -11.73 15.24 -1.15
C ARG A 76 -10.68 14.83 -2.18
N TRP A 77 -11.06 13.97 -3.12
CA TRP A 77 -10.28 13.71 -4.32
C TRP A 77 -10.27 14.98 -5.16
N ALA A 78 -9.11 15.61 -5.31
CA ALA A 78 -8.93 16.73 -6.24
C ALA A 78 -9.07 16.19 -7.68
N ALA A 79 -9.87 16.88 -8.49
CA ALA A 79 -10.10 16.58 -9.90
C ALA A 79 -8.93 17.04 -10.78
#